data_AF-A0A1M6Q695-F1
#
_entry.id   AF-A0A1M6Q695-F1
#
_cell.length_a   1.000
_cell.length_b   1.000
_cell.length_c   1.000
_cell.angle_alpha   90.00
_cell.angle_beta   90.00
_cell.angle_gamma   90.00
#
_symmetry.space_group_name_H-M   'P 1'
#
loop_
_entity.id
_entity.type
_entity.pdbx_description
1 polymer ?
#
loop_
_entity_poly.entity_id
_entity_poly.type
_entity_poly.pdbx_seq_one_letter_code
_entity_poly.pdbx_strand_id
1 'polypeptide(L)'
;MSGGHGDDTFNIGGDGIVRISFRYNGFESTFENATLGAVVDLSTGTVSNDGFGGQDTITVIGSSARVEIEGTRINDSITGSSRDERFILHQGDDTLDAGDGWDMIRYDRSGVGSVNINLATGQAFGIWEGQGFNHSISGVEEIRGSREAALSR
;
A
#
# COMPACT_ATOMS: atom_id res chain seq x y z
N MET A 1 8.29 9.19 0.87
CA MET A 1 7.53 10.37 1.33
C MET A 1 6.37 9.86 2.17
N SER A 2 5.75 10.71 2.97
CA SER A 2 4.52 10.40 3.70
C SER A 2 3.41 11.37 3.30
N GLY A 3 2.15 10.93 3.37
CA GLY A 3 0.96 11.80 3.43
C GLY A 3 1.05 12.59 4.73
N GLY A 4 0.50 12.05 5.80
CA GLY A 4 0.63 12.66 7.12
C GLY A 4 -0.54 13.58 7.38
N HIS A 5 -0.35 14.72 8.04
CA HIS A 5 -1.46 15.60 8.36
C HIS A 5 -1.64 16.69 7.31
N GLY A 6 -2.91 16.99 7.01
CA GLY A 6 -3.29 18.08 6.11
C GLY A 6 -3.49 17.57 4.69
N ASP A 7 -3.66 18.49 3.76
CA ASP A 7 -3.87 18.16 2.35
C ASP A 7 -2.54 18.34 1.60
N ASP A 8 -1.95 17.25 1.13
CA ASP A 8 -0.65 17.24 0.46
C ASP A 8 -0.74 17.08 -1.07
N THR A 9 0.34 17.44 -1.76
CA THR A 9 0.47 17.24 -3.21
C THR A 9 1.79 16.58 -3.57
N PHE A 10 1.71 15.39 -4.16
CA PHE A 10 2.84 14.60 -4.61
C PHE A 10 2.99 14.67 -6.14
N ASN A 11 4.03 15.34 -6.62
CA ASN A 11 4.40 15.35 -8.03
C ASN A 11 5.57 14.38 -8.26
N ILE A 12 5.27 13.21 -8.82
CA ILE A 12 6.22 12.12 -9.02
C ILE A 12 6.69 12.13 -10.47
N GLY A 13 7.99 12.16 -10.71
CA GLY A 13 8.55 12.05 -12.07
C GLY A 13 9.93 11.42 -12.06
N GLY A 14 10.56 11.36 -13.24
CA GLY A 14 11.87 10.75 -13.42
C GLY A 14 11.82 9.23 -13.59
N ASP A 15 12.96 8.58 -13.36
CA ASP A 15 13.10 7.13 -13.47
C ASP A 15 13.09 6.46 -12.09
N GLY A 16 12.45 5.30 -12.01
CA GLY A 16 12.45 4.47 -10.81
C GLY A 16 11.15 4.53 -10.03
N ILE A 17 11.22 4.06 -8.78
CA ILE A 17 10.02 3.85 -7.97
C ILE A 17 10.08 4.72 -6.72
N VAL A 18 9.03 5.52 -6.54
CA VAL A 18 8.87 6.39 -5.37
C VAL A 18 7.82 5.82 -4.43
N ARG A 19 8.16 5.68 -3.14
CA ARG A 19 7.19 5.27 -2.12
C ARG A 19 6.48 6.48 -1.51
N ILE A 20 5.16 6.42 -1.45
CA ILE A 20 4.30 7.28 -0.65
C ILE A 20 3.72 6.43 0.49
N SER A 21 3.89 6.89 1.73
CA SER A 21 3.53 6.15 2.94
C SER A 21 2.42 6.86 3.69
N PHE A 22 1.30 6.17 3.91
CA PHE A 22 0.19 6.63 4.75
C PHE A 22 0.27 6.04 6.17
N ARG A 23 1.27 5.19 6.44
CA ARG A 23 1.45 4.51 7.72
C ARG A 23 1.66 5.45 8.91
N TYR A 24 2.39 6.54 8.72
CA TYR A 24 2.76 7.47 9.78
C TYR A 24 2.96 8.89 9.25
N ASN A 25 2.93 9.88 10.14
CA ASN A 25 2.93 11.31 9.80
C ASN A 25 4.24 11.86 9.17
N GLY A 26 5.27 11.03 8.98
CA GLY A 26 6.56 11.45 8.39
C GLY A 26 7.49 12.26 9.28
N PHE A 27 7.07 12.68 10.48
CA PHE A 27 7.86 13.53 11.37
C PHE A 27 8.49 12.72 12.50
N GLU A 28 9.81 12.50 12.44
CA GLU A 28 10.54 11.72 13.46
C GLU A 28 10.36 12.24 14.89
N SER A 29 10.17 13.56 15.07
CA SER A 29 10.00 14.18 16.38
C SER A 29 8.66 13.91 17.06
N THR A 30 7.64 13.53 16.29
CA THR A 30 6.26 13.37 16.78
C THR A 30 5.63 12.08 16.25
N PHE A 31 6.45 11.07 15.94
CA PHE A 31 6.05 9.82 15.30
C PHE A 31 4.63 9.39 15.68
N GLU A 32 3.72 9.49 14.73
CA GLU A 32 2.29 9.24 14.91
C GLU A 32 1.82 8.32 13.80
N ASN A 33 1.10 7.26 14.16
CA ASN A 33 0.49 6.37 13.18
C ASN A 33 -0.85 6.94 12.72
N ALA A 34 -1.22 6.64 11.47
CA ALA A 34 -2.58 6.86 11.00
C ALA A 34 -3.59 6.14 11.92
N THR A 35 -4.74 6.77 12.13
CA THR A 35 -5.82 6.25 13.00
C THR A 35 -7.06 5.81 12.21
N LEU A 36 -7.09 6.12 10.92
CA LEU A 36 -8.09 5.69 9.96
C LEU A 36 -7.40 4.92 8.83
N GLY A 37 -8.18 4.16 8.07
CA GLY A 37 -7.72 3.56 6.81
C GLY A 37 -7.63 4.60 5.71
N ALA A 38 -6.59 4.48 4.88
CA ALA A 38 -6.42 5.31 3.70
C ALA A 38 -7.40 4.91 2.59
N VAL A 39 -7.87 5.91 1.85
CA VAL A 39 -8.70 5.74 0.66
C VAL A 39 -7.97 6.39 -0.50
N VAL A 40 -7.35 5.55 -1.34
CA VAL A 40 -6.44 5.94 -2.42
C VAL A 40 -7.02 5.51 -3.75
N ASP A 41 -7.01 6.41 -4.73
CA ASP A 41 -7.34 6.14 -6.12
C ASP A 41 -6.28 6.75 -7.04
N LEU A 42 -5.36 5.90 -7.51
CA LEU A 42 -4.30 6.31 -8.41
C LEU A 42 -4.77 6.54 -9.85
N SER A 43 -5.93 5.99 -10.24
CA SER A 43 -6.53 6.22 -11.56
C SER A 43 -6.96 7.69 -11.72
N THR A 44 -7.38 8.32 -10.62
CA THR A 44 -7.74 9.74 -10.56
C THR A 44 -6.66 10.60 -9.89
N GLY A 45 -5.67 9.98 -9.25
CA GLY A 45 -4.63 10.67 -8.50
C GLY A 45 -5.12 11.28 -7.19
N THR A 46 -6.21 10.76 -6.62
CA THR A 46 -6.84 11.31 -5.41
C THR A 46 -6.62 10.39 -4.22
N VAL A 47 -6.33 10.97 -3.07
CA VAL A 47 -6.40 10.31 -1.76
C VAL A 47 -7.47 11.02 -0.97
N SER A 48 -8.66 10.45 -0.84
CA SER A 48 -9.78 11.13 -0.15
C SER A 48 -9.70 11.02 1.38
N ASN A 49 -8.83 10.14 1.86
CA ASN A 49 -8.44 10.02 3.28
C ASN A 49 -7.03 9.45 3.33
N ASP A 50 -6.10 10.19 3.91
CA ASP A 50 -4.69 9.81 4.11
C ASP A 50 -4.41 9.01 5.39
N GLY A 51 -5.47 8.69 6.17
CA GLY A 51 -5.38 8.02 7.46
C GLY A 51 -5.26 8.97 8.67
N PHE A 52 -5.10 10.26 8.42
CA PHE A 52 -5.11 11.36 9.38
C PHE A 52 -6.30 12.32 9.19
N GLY A 53 -7.11 12.08 8.16
CA GLY A 53 -8.31 12.85 7.83
C GLY A 53 -8.08 13.97 6.81
N GLY A 54 -6.89 14.04 6.23
CA GLY A 54 -6.55 14.92 5.11
C GLY A 54 -6.83 14.27 3.75
N GLN A 55 -6.82 15.12 2.72
CA GLN A 55 -6.95 14.71 1.33
C GLN A 55 -5.69 15.06 0.54
N ASP A 56 -5.09 14.06 -0.11
CA ASP A 56 -3.89 14.28 -0.90
C ASP A 56 -4.16 14.15 -2.40
N THR A 57 -3.26 14.74 -3.18
CA THR A 57 -3.22 14.56 -4.64
C THR A 57 -1.90 13.93 -5.06
N ILE A 58 -1.96 12.91 -5.92
CA ILE A 58 -0.80 12.21 -6.48
C ILE A 58 -0.83 12.38 -8.00
N THR A 59 0.20 13.01 -8.55
CA THR A 59 0.41 13.14 -9.99
C THR A 59 1.67 12.41 -10.40
N VAL A 60 1.55 11.44 -11.30
CA VAL A 60 2.69 10.70 -11.88
C VAL A 60 2.97 11.21 -13.31
N ILE A 61 4.16 11.77 -13.48
CA ILE A 61 4.63 12.45 -14.69
C ILE A 61 5.63 11.57 -15.43
N GLY A 62 5.41 11.38 -16.72
CA GLY A 62 6.23 10.52 -17.57
C GLY A 62 5.82 9.05 -17.50
N SER A 63 6.50 8.22 -18.31
CA SER A 63 6.19 6.77 -18.45
C SER A 63 7.06 5.88 -17.57
N SER A 64 8.24 6.35 -17.16
CA SER A 64 9.21 5.55 -16.39
C SER A 64 9.00 5.63 -14.88
N ALA A 65 8.29 6.65 -14.40
CA ALA A 65 8.00 6.85 -13.00
C ALA A 65 6.95 5.83 -12.54
N ARG A 66 7.25 5.15 -11.44
CA ARG A 66 6.37 4.18 -10.80
C ARG A 66 6.14 4.59 -9.35
N VAL A 67 4.97 4.27 -8.81
CA VAL A 67 4.64 4.54 -7.40
C VAL A 67 4.57 3.24 -6.61
N GLU A 68 5.04 3.29 -5.36
CA GLU A 68 4.76 2.28 -4.35
C GLU A 68 3.87 2.92 -3.28
N ILE A 69 2.65 2.40 -3.12
CA ILE A 69 1.78 2.83 -2.03
C ILE A 69 2.03 1.92 -0.83
N GLU A 70 2.40 2.56 0.28
CA GLU A 70 2.42 1.94 1.58
C GLU A 70 1.20 2.45 2.36
N GLY A 71 0.25 1.54 2.59
CA GLY A 71 -1.00 1.79 3.29
C GLY A 71 -0.79 2.12 4.77
N THR A 72 -1.90 2.19 5.50
CA THR A 72 -1.91 2.43 6.94
C THR A 72 -1.65 1.11 7.69
N ARG A 73 -2.11 0.99 8.94
CA ARG A 73 -2.19 -0.30 9.66
C ARG A 73 -3.64 -0.69 9.96
N ILE A 74 -4.56 0.03 9.33
CA ILE A 74 -6.01 -0.01 9.47
C ILE A 74 -6.55 -0.36 8.09
N ASN A 75 -7.77 -0.89 8.03
CA ASN A 75 -8.40 -1.31 6.79
C ASN A 75 -8.42 -0.19 5.74
N ASP A 76 -7.58 -0.31 4.72
CA ASP A 76 -7.44 0.60 3.60
C ASP A 76 -8.32 0.19 2.41
N SER A 77 -8.63 1.16 1.55
CA SER A 77 -9.23 0.95 0.24
C SER A 77 -8.36 1.61 -0.82
N ILE A 78 -7.73 0.80 -1.66
CA ILE A 78 -6.73 1.26 -2.62
C ILE A 78 -7.14 0.80 -4.03
N THR A 79 -7.22 1.76 -4.94
CA THR A 79 -7.36 1.55 -6.38
C THR A 79 -6.06 2.01 -7.05
N GLY A 80 -5.44 1.12 -7.83
CA GLY A 80 -4.28 1.39 -8.67
C GLY A 80 -4.67 2.15 -9.94
N SER A 81 -3.76 2.19 -10.90
CA SER A 81 -3.97 2.90 -12.16
C SER A 81 -3.85 1.95 -13.35
N SER A 82 -3.45 2.47 -14.51
CA SER A 82 -3.10 1.68 -15.68
C SER A 82 -1.59 1.50 -15.83
N ARG A 83 -0.82 1.72 -14.77
CA ARG A 83 0.65 1.74 -14.79
C ARG A 83 1.15 0.70 -13.80
N ASP A 84 2.42 0.31 -13.95
CA ASP A 84 3.03 -0.65 -13.05
C ASP A 84 3.25 -0.06 -11.65
N GLU A 85 2.47 -0.47 -10.67
CA GLU A 85 2.57 -0.04 -9.27
C GLU A 85 3.11 -1.13 -8.34
N ARG A 86 3.33 -0.73 -7.09
CA ARG A 86 3.66 -1.64 -6.00
C ARG A 86 2.84 -1.28 -4.77
N PHE A 87 2.49 -2.29 -3.98
CA PHE A 87 1.63 -2.13 -2.82
C PHE A 87 2.21 -2.82 -1.60
N ILE A 88 2.13 -2.13 -0.46
CA ILE A 88 2.47 -2.63 0.88
C ILE A 88 1.26 -2.31 1.76
N LEU A 89 0.41 -3.32 2.01
CA LEU A 89 -0.88 -3.14 2.69
C LEU A 89 -0.81 -3.16 4.23
N HIS A 90 0.25 -3.73 4.81
CA HIS A 90 0.43 -3.90 6.27
C HIS A 90 -0.64 -4.78 6.94
N GLN A 91 -1.06 -4.40 8.15
CA GLN A 91 -2.13 -5.02 8.93
C GLN A 91 -3.47 -4.41 8.52
N GLY A 92 -4.56 -5.08 8.91
CA GLY A 92 -5.91 -4.65 8.56
C GLY A 92 -6.51 -5.53 7.47
N ASP A 93 -7.81 -5.39 7.29
CA ASP A 93 -8.55 -6.06 6.23
C ASP A 93 -8.71 -5.10 5.05
N ASP A 94 -7.67 -5.02 4.23
CA ASP A 94 -7.57 -4.06 3.13
C ASP A 94 -8.26 -4.55 1.85
N THR A 95 -8.73 -3.60 1.04
CA THR A 95 -9.20 -3.86 -0.32
C THR A 95 -8.23 -3.22 -1.31
N LEU A 96 -7.71 -4.02 -2.25
CA LEU A 96 -6.87 -3.55 -3.35
C LEU A 96 -7.46 -4.01 -4.68
N ASP A 97 -7.77 -3.04 -5.53
CA ASP A 97 -7.84 -3.23 -6.98
C ASP A 97 -6.60 -2.58 -7.57
N ALA A 98 -5.62 -3.38 -8.01
CA ALA A 98 -4.38 -2.83 -8.54
C ALA A 98 -4.52 -2.27 -9.96
N GLY A 99 -5.65 -2.51 -10.64
CA GLY A 99 -5.92 -1.94 -11.95
C GLY A 99 -5.27 -2.70 -13.11
N ASP A 100 -4.91 -1.97 -14.15
CA ASP A 100 -4.16 -2.51 -15.29
C ASP A 100 -2.66 -2.23 -15.09
N GLY A 101 -1.80 -3.09 -15.63
CA GLY A 101 -0.36 -2.89 -15.56
C GLY A 101 0.34 -4.19 -15.18
N TRP A 102 1.59 -4.07 -14.72
CA TRP A 102 2.26 -5.13 -14.00
C TRP A 102 2.44 -4.72 -12.54
N ASP A 103 1.52 -5.20 -11.71
CA ASP A 103 1.38 -4.78 -10.33
C ASP A 103 1.92 -5.81 -9.35
N MET A 104 2.48 -5.29 -8.26
CA MET A 104 3.14 -6.13 -7.27
C MET A 104 2.73 -5.82 -5.84
N ILE A 105 2.25 -6.83 -5.11
CA ILE A 105 2.13 -6.76 -3.65
C ILE A 105 3.41 -7.27 -2.98
N ARG A 106 3.81 -6.61 -1.89
CA ARG A 106 5.03 -6.91 -1.16
C ARG A 106 4.81 -7.29 0.30
N TYR A 107 5.03 -8.57 0.59
CA TYR A 107 5.13 -9.15 1.94
C TYR A 107 6.58 -9.37 2.39
N ASP A 108 7.57 -9.03 1.56
CA ASP A 108 9.00 -9.12 1.87
C ASP A 108 9.46 -7.97 2.80
N ARG A 109 8.64 -7.65 3.81
CA ARG A 109 8.86 -6.59 4.80
C ARG A 109 9.12 -7.17 6.18
N SER A 110 9.70 -6.35 7.05
CA SER A 110 9.97 -6.73 8.44
C SER A 110 8.67 -6.96 9.19
N GLY A 111 8.67 -7.97 10.07
CA GLY A 111 7.52 -8.31 10.90
C GLY A 111 6.45 -9.13 10.19
N VAL A 112 6.59 -9.44 8.90
CA VAL A 112 5.66 -10.32 8.17
C VAL A 112 5.98 -11.77 8.50
N GLY A 113 5.02 -12.48 9.08
CA GLY A 113 5.10 -13.92 9.32
C GLY A 113 4.69 -14.74 8.09
N SER A 114 4.03 -15.86 8.32
CA SER A 114 3.44 -16.67 7.25
C SER A 114 2.32 -15.93 6.53
N VAL A 115 2.33 -15.98 5.20
CA VAL A 115 1.28 -15.40 4.34
C VAL A 115 0.75 -16.49 3.42
N ASN A 116 -0.58 -16.60 3.34
CA ASN A 116 -1.29 -17.49 2.43
C ASN A 116 -2.03 -16.62 1.41
N ILE A 117 -1.81 -16.87 0.12
CA ILE A 117 -2.32 -16.03 -0.97
C ILE A 117 -2.95 -16.94 -2.02
N ASN A 118 -4.15 -16.56 -2.44
CA ASN A 118 -4.83 -17.16 -3.55
C ASN A 118 -5.29 -16.06 -4.51
N LEU A 119 -4.53 -15.87 -5.59
CA LEU A 119 -4.83 -14.88 -6.63
C LEU A 119 -6.11 -15.23 -7.41
N ALA A 120 -6.49 -16.52 -7.49
CA ALA A 120 -7.71 -16.92 -8.18
C ALA A 120 -8.98 -16.53 -7.41
N THR A 121 -8.92 -16.47 -6.08
CA THR A 121 -10.03 -16.00 -5.24
C THR A 121 -9.85 -14.55 -4.77
N GLY A 122 -8.72 -13.92 -5.09
CA GLY A 122 -8.40 -12.58 -4.65
C GLY A 122 -8.26 -12.44 -3.14
N GLN A 123 -7.73 -13.45 -2.44
CA GLN A 123 -7.58 -13.41 -0.98
C GLN A 123 -6.13 -13.56 -0.56
N ALA A 124 -5.69 -12.73 0.37
CA ALA A 124 -4.39 -12.82 1.03
C ALA A 124 -4.53 -12.63 2.54
N PHE A 125 -4.14 -13.62 3.33
CA PHE A 125 -4.23 -13.55 4.78
C PHE A 125 -2.96 -14.05 5.46
N GLY A 126 -2.68 -13.54 6.65
CA GLY A 126 -1.45 -13.85 7.35
C GLY A 126 -1.30 -13.09 8.66
N ILE A 127 -0.05 -12.98 9.10
CA ILE A 127 0.31 -12.26 10.31
C ILE A 127 1.37 -11.21 9.97
N TRP A 128 1.18 -9.98 10.42
CA TRP A 128 2.15 -8.90 10.31
C TRP A 128 2.27 -8.17 11.65
N GLU A 129 3.49 -8.10 12.20
CA GLU A 129 3.78 -7.53 13.53
C GLU A 129 2.94 -8.18 14.65
N GLY A 130 2.61 -9.46 14.48
CA GLY A 130 1.81 -10.24 15.45
C GLY A 130 0.30 -10.03 15.35
N GLN A 131 -0.18 -9.20 14.42
CA GLN A 131 -1.61 -9.02 14.14
C GLN A 131 -2.02 -9.78 12.88
N GLY A 132 -3.25 -10.30 12.87
CA GLY A 132 -3.83 -10.91 11.68
C GLY A 132 -4.25 -9.86 10.65
N PHE A 133 -4.22 -10.24 9.37
CA PHE A 133 -4.80 -9.47 8.27
C PHE A 133 -5.54 -10.40 7.31
N ASN A 134 -6.54 -9.88 6.61
CA ASN A 134 -7.24 -10.55 5.53
C ASN A 134 -7.60 -9.57 4.42
N HIS A 135 -6.74 -9.48 3.40
CA HIS A 135 -6.95 -8.58 2.28
C HIS A 135 -7.76 -9.22 1.16
N SER A 136 -8.60 -8.38 0.53
CA SER A 136 -9.24 -8.67 -0.76
C SER A 136 -8.42 -7.99 -1.86
N ILE A 137 -7.85 -8.76 -2.78
CA ILE A 137 -6.90 -8.28 -3.80
C ILE A 137 -7.33 -8.68 -5.20
N SER A 138 -7.15 -7.79 -6.17
CA SER A 138 -7.42 -8.03 -7.60
C SER A 138 -6.48 -7.19 -8.47
N GLY A 139 -6.31 -7.59 -9.74
CA GLY A 139 -5.41 -6.90 -10.68
C GLY A 139 -3.91 -7.05 -10.37
N VAL A 140 -3.50 -8.11 -9.66
CA VAL A 140 -2.11 -8.30 -9.21
C VAL A 140 -1.42 -9.43 -9.96
N GLU A 141 -0.30 -9.12 -10.61
CA GLU A 141 0.49 -10.06 -11.40
C GLU A 141 1.66 -10.66 -10.62
N GLU A 142 2.20 -9.93 -9.64
CA GLU A 142 3.40 -10.33 -8.89
C GLU A 142 3.22 -10.27 -7.37
N ILE A 143 3.74 -11.28 -6.68
CA ILE A 143 3.81 -11.32 -5.23
C ILE A 143 5.26 -11.50 -4.79
N ARG A 144 5.73 -10.63 -3.89
CA ARG A 144 6.93 -10.91 -3.10
C ARG A 144 6.53 -11.46 -1.75
N GLY A 145 6.77 -12.75 -1.55
CA GLY A 145 6.47 -13.46 -0.31
C GLY A 145 7.28 -12.96 0.89
N SER A 146 6.88 -13.38 2.09
CA SER A 146 7.57 -13.02 3.32
C SER A 146 8.99 -13.58 3.39
N ARG A 147 9.87 -12.85 4.08
CA ARG A 147 11.28 -13.24 4.27
C ARG A 147 11.47 -14.18 5.46
N GLU A 148 10.48 -14.23 6.36
CA GLU A 148 10.46 -15.09 7.52
C GLU A 148 9.68 -16.36 7.17
N ALA A 149 10.38 -17.49 7.09
CA ALA A 149 9.77 -18.76 6.72
C ALA A 149 8.67 -19.17 7.72
N ALA A 150 7.55 -19.68 7.20
CA ALA A 150 6.61 -20.44 8.01
C ALA A 150 7.33 -21.66 8.59
N LEU A 151 7.48 -21.73 9.91
CA LEU A 151 7.75 -22.99 10.59
C LEU A 151 6.46 -23.82 10.54
N SER A 152 6.21 -24.55 9.45
CA SER A 152 5.22 -25.62 9.46
C SER A 152 5.86 -26.87 10.09
N ARG A 153 5.33 -27.32 11.23
CA ARG A 153 5.54 -28.67 11.76
C ARG A 153 4.66 -29.67 11.03
#